data_AF-D6M3X2-F1
#
_entry.id   AF-D6M3X2-F1
#
_cell.length_a   1.000
_cell.length_b   1.000
_cell.length_c   1.000
_cell.angle_alpha   90.00
_cell.angle_beta   90.00
_cell.angle_gamma   90.00
#
_symmetry.space_group_name_H-M   'P 1'
#
loop_
_entity.id
_entity.type
_entity.pdbx_description
1 polymer ?
#
loop_
_entity_poly.entity_id
_entity_poly.type
_entity_poly.pdbx_seq_one_letter_code
_entity_poly.pdbx_strand_id
1 'polypeptide(L)'
;MRTVGVEEEPLLVDEGTGEPRARAAAMLASAEARAGEGEDSPLESALHGQQIEFATIPRADIDELADEIRPLRTTTDALARRAGARVAALATSPLPVSPSVNDGERYRWVRDKFGALAQEQLTCGCHVHVSVASDAEGVAVLDRIRPWLPPILALSANSPYWQGKDTAYGSHRARVWNRWPSAGPYDISGSPQAYEARVRAMVGTGVLRDKGMIYFDARLSHRWPTVETRVADVCLDARTPPLLAALCRALVDTAAREAAGHVPPQQVPTAVLRLASWQAARSGLDGDLLHPLDHTP
;
A
#
# COMPACT_ATOMS: atom_id res chain seq x y z
N MET A 1 3.07 2.77 23.81
CA MET A 1 3.69 2.26 22.57
C MET A 1 2.64 2.38 21.46
N ARG A 2 2.99 2.88 20.27
CA ARG A 2 2.04 2.99 19.15
C ARG A 2 1.66 1.60 18.64
N THR A 3 0.38 1.40 18.35
CA THR A 3 -0.11 0.18 17.69
C THR A 3 0.14 0.24 16.18
N VAL A 4 0.31 -0.92 15.57
CA VAL A 4 0.52 -1.09 14.13
C VAL A 4 -0.40 -2.12 13.53
N GLY A 5 -0.89 -1.88 12.33
CA GLY A 5 -1.64 -2.85 11.52
C GLY A 5 -1.06 -2.93 10.11
N VAL A 6 -1.21 -4.09 9.48
CA VAL A 6 -0.74 -4.35 8.12
C VAL A 6 -1.91 -4.78 7.26
N GLU A 7 -2.02 -4.22 6.07
CA GLU A 7 -2.90 -4.68 5.00
C GLU A 7 -2.04 -5.29 3.89
N GLU A 8 -2.40 -6.48 3.41
CA GLU A 8 -1.77 -7.09 2.24
C GLU A 8 -2.81 -7.39 1.17
N GLU A 9 -2.44 -7.14 -0.09
CA GLU A 9 -3.33 -7.29 -1.22
C GLU A 9 -2.86 -8.39 -2.20
N PRO A 10 -2.71 -9.67 -1.83
CA PRO A 10 -2.09 -10.65 -2.71
C PRO A 10 -2.90 -10.95 -3.98
N LEU A 11 -2.18 -11.48 -4.99
CA LEU A 11 -2.74 -11.89 -6.26
C LEU A 11 -3.39 -13.27 -6.16
N LEU A 12 -4.51 -13.46 -6.85
CA LEU A 12 -5.20 -14.74 -7.01
C LEU A 12 -4.77 -15.38 -8.32
N VAL A 13 -4.24 -16.60 -8.26
CA VAL A 13 -3.68 -17.31 -9.42
C VAL A 13 -4.23 -18.72 -9.56
N ASP A 14 -4.16 -19.28 -10.76
CA ASP A 14 -4.44 -20.69 -11.00
C ASP A 14 -3.33 -21.57 -10.38
N GLU A 15 -3.69 -22.69 -9.76
CA GLU A 15 -2.73 -23.57 -9.09
C GLU A 15 -1.76 -24.26 -10.04
N GLY A 16 -2.22 -24.61 -11.25
CA GLY A 16 -1.42 -25.34 -12.23
C GLY A 16 -0.65 -24.43 -13.16
N THR A 17 -1.25 -23.32 -13.59
CA THR A 17 -0.66 -22.43 -14.61
C THR A 17 0.00 -21.17 -14.02
N GLY A 18 -0.39 -20.77 -12.81
CA GLY A 18 0.03 -19.48 -12.23
C GLY A 18 -0.64 -18.25 -12.85
N GLU A 19 -1.54 -18.43 -13.82
CA GLU A 19 -2.25 -17.32 -14.46
C GLU A 19 -3.20 -16.62 -13.47
N PRO A 20 -3.29 -15.28 -13.47
CA PRO A 20 -4.19 -14.58 -12.56
C PRO A 20 -5.67 -14.91 -12.79
N ARG A 21 -6.44 -15.10 -11.72
CA ARG A 21 -7.84 -15.53 -11.77
C ARG A 21 -8.75 -14.57 -11.03
N ALA A 22 -9.77 -14.06 -11.72
CA ALA A 22 -10.80 -13.23 -11.11
C ALA A 22 -11.72 -14.07 -10.20
N ARG A 23 -11.38 -14.15 -8.90
CA ARG A 23 -12.05 -14.98 -7.89
C ARG A 23 -12.36 -14.27 -6.58
N ALA A 24 -11.99 -13.01 -6.41
CA ALA A 24 -12.21 -12.26 -5.18
C ALA A 24 -13.68 -12.25 -4.74
N ALA A 25 -14.62 -11.98 -5.64
CA ALA A 25 -16.06 -11.99 -5.32
C ALA A 25 -16.55 -13.34 -4.80
N ALA A 26 -16.08 -14.46 -5.39
CA ALA A 26 -16.42 -15.80 -4.93
C ALA A 26 -15.81 -16.11 -3.55
N MET A 27 -14.59 -15.63 -3.28
CA MET A 27 -13.96 -15.76 -1.97
C MET A 27 -14.73 -14.99 -0.89
N LEU A 28 -15.11 -13.75 -1.16
CA LEU A 28 -15.87 -12.90 -0.24
C LEU A 28 -17.23 -13.53 0.11
N ALA A 29 -18.00 -13.95 -0.90
CA ALA A 29 -19.27 -14.64 -0.68
C ALA A 29 -19.11 -15.93 0.14
N SER A 30 -18.02 -16.69 -0.09
CA SER A 30 -17.73 -17.89 0.70
C SER A 30 -17.31 -17.57 2.15
N ALA A 31 -16.67 -16.42 2.40
CA ALA A 31 -16.28 -16.00 3.74
C ALA A 31 -17.50 -15.52 4.53
N GLU A 32 -18.36 -14.70 3.92
CA GLU A 32 -19.63 -14.22 4.50
C GLU A 32 -20.53 -15.39 4.91
N ALA A 33 -20.69 -16.40 4.03
CA ALA A 33 -21.50 -17.58 4.33
C ALA A 33 -20.98 -18.41 5.53
N ARG A 34 -19.70 -18.25 5.91
CA ARG A 34 -19.06 -18.99 7.01
C ARG A 34 -19.02 -18.21 8.33
N ALA A 35 -18.96 -16.88 8.26
CA ALA A 35 -18.83 -16.01 9.42
C ALA A 35 -20.08 -16.00 10.31
N GLY A 36 -21.23 -16.49 9.82
CA GLY A 36 -22.49 -16.40 10.55
C GLY A 36 -22.95 -14.95 10.72
N GLU A 37 -24.05 -14.74 11.42
CA GLU A 37 -24.49 -13.38 11.76
C GLU A 37 -23.59 -12.82 12.88
N GLY A 38 -22.67 -11.90 12.55
CA GLY A 38 -22.00 -11.04 13.54
C GLY A 38 -20.46 -11.03 13.56
N GLU A 39 -19.76 -11.82 12.74
CA GLU A 39 -18.30 -11.68 12.58
C GLU A 39 -17.96 -10.97 11.26
N ASP A 40 -17.22 -9.85 11.34
CA ASP A 40 -16.68 -9.18 10.16
C ASP A 40 -15.55 -10.01 9.56
N SER A 41 -15.64 -10.30 8.26
CA SER A 41 -14.56 -10.98 7.54
C SER A 41 -13.32 -10.08 7.50
N PRO A 42 -12.10 -10.61 7.73
CA PRO A 42 -10.88 -9.83 7.54
C PRO A 42 -10.55 -9.59 6.07
N LEU A 43 -11.38 -10.11 5.13
CA LEU A 43 -11.18 -9.97 3.70
C LEU A 43 -11.94 -8.77 3.15
N GLU A 44 -11.25 -7.96 2.34
CA GLU A 44 -11.85 -6.85 1.61
C GLU A 44 -11.67 -7.02 0.09
N SER A 45 -12.56 -6.38 -0.67
CA SER A 45 -12.51 -6.37 -2.13
C SER A 45 -11.52 -5.31 -2.62
N ALA A 46 -10.69 -5.66 -3.61
CA ALA A 46 -9.84 -4.71 -4.33
C ALA A 46 -10.50 -4.22 -5.64
N LEU A 47 -9.83 -3.32 -6.37
CA LEU A 47 -10.30 -2.84 -7.68
C LEU A 47 -10.51 -3.97 -8.69
N HIS A 48 -9.60 -4.97 -8.69
CA HIS A 48 -9.61 -6.07 -9.65
C HIS A 48 -10.01 -7.38 -8.99
N GLY A 49 -10.78 -8.20 -9.70
CA GLY A 49 -11.22 -9.51 -9.21
C GLY A 49 -10.08 -10.52 -9.02
N GLN A 50 -8.92 -10.24 -9.61
CA GLN A 50 -7.68 -11.01 -9.46
C GLN A 50 -6.94 -10.74 -8.15
N GLN A 51 -7.45 -9.85 -7.29
CA GLN A 51 -6.79 -9.43 -6.07
C GLN A 51 -7.76 -9.54 -4.90
N ILE A 52 -7.27 -9.98 -3.76
CA ILE A 52 -7.99 -9.97 -2.48
C ILE A 52 -7.17 -9.18 -1.48
N GLU A 53 -7.81 -8.48 -0.57
CA GLU A 53 -7.15 -7.78 0.53
C GLU A 53 -7.45 -8.48 1.84
N PHE A 54 -6.47 -8.52 2.74
CA PHE A 54 -6.72 -8.82 4.15
C PHE A 54 -5.94 -7.86 5.05
N ALA A 55 -6.45 -7.65 6.26
CA ALA A 55 -5.83 -6.79 7.27
C ALA A 55 -5.56 -7.55 8.56
N THR A 56 -4.46 -7.20 9.24
CA THR A 56 -4.19 -7.64 10.61
C THR A 56 -4.97 -6.79 11.61
N ILE A 57 -5.17 -7.33 12.80
CA ILE A 57 -5.60 -6.55 13.97
C ILE A 57 -4.45 -5.62 14.39
N PRO A 58 -4.72 -4.38 14.85
CA PRO A 58 -3.67 -3.51 15.36
C PRO A 58 -2.98 -4.09 16.61
N ARG A 59 -1.65 -4.26 16.57
CA ARG A 59 -0.82 -4.79 17.66
C ARG A 59 0.15 -3.78 18.21
N ALA A 60 0.39 -3.81 19.52
CA ALA A 60 1.48 -3.06 20.14
C ALA A 60 2.81 -3.84 20.06
N ASP A 61 2.76 -5.17 20.11
CA ASP A 61 3.92 -6.04 19.92
C ASP A 61 4.08 -6.42 18.43
N ILE A 62 5.31 -6.36 17.93
CA ILE A 62 5.62 -6.78 16.54
C ILE A 62 5.66 -8.30 16.43
N ASP A 63 5.99 -9.00 17.50
CA ASP A 63 6.01 -10.47 17.49
C ASP A 63 4.57 -11.01 17.37
N GLU A 64 3.61 -10.41 18.09
CA GLU A 64 2.18 -10.72 17.92
C GLU A 64 1.69 -10.45 16.49
N LEU A 65 2.15 -9.37 15.86
CA LEU A 65 1.83 -9.07 14.45
C LEU A 65 2.43 -10.12 13.50
N ALA A 66 3.67 -10.53 13.74
CA ALA A 66 4.36 -11.54 12.94
C ALA A 66 3.68 -12.91 13.05
N ASP A 67 3.22 -13.27 14.24
CA ASP A 67 2.48 -14.50 14.51
C ASP A 67 1.10 -14.51 13.83
N GLU A 68 0.53 -13.34 13.52
CA GLU A 68 -0.79 -13.22 12.87
C GLU A 68 -0.73 -13.35 11.33
N ILE A 69 0.33 -12.85 10.69
CA ILE A 69 0.42 -12.77 9.21
C ILE A 69 0.43 -14.15 8.55
N ARG A 70 1.17 -15.12 9.09
CA ARG A 70 1.24 -16.47 8.49
C ARG A 70 -0.11 -17.20 8.55
N PRO A 71 -0.83 -17.24 9.69
CA PRO A 71 -2.19 -17.73 9.76
C PRO A 71 -3.15 -17.03 8.79
N LEU A 72 -3.08 -15.70 8.67
CA LEU A 72 -3.94 -14.94 7.74
C LEU A 72 -3.69 -15.32 6.29
N ARG A 73 -2.43 -15.37 5.84
CA ARG A 73 -2.08 -15.85 4.48
C ARG A 73 -2.56 -17.28 4.24
N THR A 74 -2.39 -18.17 5.21
CA THR A 74 -2.82 -19.58 5.12
C THR A 74 -4.34 -19.70 5.00
N THR A 75 -5.06 -18.94 5.82
CA THR A 75 -6.53 -18.93 5.81
C THR A 75 -7.06 -18.34 4.51
N THR A 76 -6.43 -17.28 4.01
CA THR A 76 -6.78 -16.64 2.74
C THR A 76 -6.53 -17.58 1.56
N ASP A 77 -5.41 -18.31 1.53
CA ASP A 77 -5.14 -19.34 0.49
C ASP A 77 -6.14 -20.50 0.57
N ALA A 78 -6.55 -20.92 1.77
CA ALA A 78 -7.56 -21.97 1.94
C ALA A 78 -8.94 -21.53 1.39
N LEU A 79 -9.30 -20.25 1.54
CA LEU A 79 -10.51 -19.69 0.92
C LEU A 79 -10.37 -19.57 -0.60
N ALA A 80 -9.20 -19.15 -1.09
CA ALA A 80 -8.92 -19.07 -2.53
C ALA A 80 -9.03 -20.44 -3.21
N ARG A 81 -8.50 -21.50 -2.58
CA ARG A 81 -8.58 -22.88 -3.10
C ARG A 81 -10.01 -23.35 -3.32
N ARG A 82 -10.92 -23.01 -2.39
CA ARG A 82 -12.35 -23.32 -2.52
C ARG A 82 -13.00 -22.59 -3.68
N ALA A 83 -12.49 -21.41 -4.03
CA ALA A 83 -12.91 -20.63 -5.20
C ALA A 83 -12.16 -21.03 -6.50
N GLY A 84 -11.31 -22.07 -6.46
CA GLY A 84 -10.53 -22.53 -7.60
C GLY A 84 -9.37 -21.60 -7.98
N ALA A 85 -8.72 -21.00 -6.98
CA ALA A 85 -7.50 -20.21 -7.12
C ALA A 85 -6.52 -20.47 -5.96
N ARG A 86 -5.34 -19.87 -6.02
CA ARG A 86 -4.32 -19.83 -4.98
C ARG A 86 -3.95 -18.39 -4.70
N VAL A 87 -3.49 -18.12 -3.48
CA VAL A 87 -2.93 -16.82 -3.10
C VAL A 87 -1.44 -16.81 -3.42
N ALA A 88 -1.00 -15.79 -4.14
CA ALA A 88 0.40 -15.52 -4.42
C ALA A 88 0.75 -14.09 -4.00
N ALA A 89 1.71 -13.95 -3.08
CA ALA A 89 2.22 -12.65 -2.64
C ALA A 89 3.16 -12.05 -3.70
N LEU A 90 2.58 -11.60 -4.81
CA LEU A 90 3.26 -11.00 -5.96
C LEU A 90 2.71 -9.59 -6.19
N ALA A 91 3.59 -8.58 -6.22
CA ALA A 91 3.16 -7.19 -6.38
C ALA A 91 2.67 -6.85 -7.80
N THR A 92 3.07 -7.65 -8.78
CA THR A 92 2.56 -7.65 -10.16
C THR A 92 2.52 -9.09 -10.69
N SER A 93 1.71 -9.35 -11.73
CA SER A 93 1.73 -10.66 -12.37
C SER A 93 2.99 -10.83 -13.23
N PRO A 94 3.74 -11.94 -13.08
CA PRO A 94 4.84 -12.27 -13.98
C PRO A 94 4.36 -12.78 -15.33
N LEU A 95 3.08 -13.15 -15.47
CA LEU A 95 2.47 -13.63 -16.70
C LEU A 95 1.63 -12.53 -17.36
N PRO A 96 1.34 -12.63 -18.67
CA PRO A 96 0.35 -11.79 -19.32
C PRO A 96 -1.00 -11.90 -18.64
N VAL A 97 -1.67 -10.76 -18.44
CA VAL A 97 -2.98 -10.71 -17.79
C VAL A 97 -3.82 -9.59 -18.37
N SER A 98 -5.11 -9.87 -18.58
CA SER A 98 -6.13 -8.86 -18.82
C SER A 98 -6.95 -8.69 -17.54
N PRO A 99 -6.66 -7.66 -16.72
CA PRO A 99 -7.34 -7.50 -15.44
C PRO A 99 -8.86 -7.36 -15.59
N SER A 100 -9.60 -7.70 -14.55
CA SER A 100 -11.06 -7.59 -14.56
C SER A 100 -11.49 -6.72 -13.40
N VAL A 101 -11.98 -5.53 -13.70
CA VAL A 101 -12.47 -4.60 -12.69
C VAL A 101 -13.71 -5.22 -12.01
N ASN A 102 -13.71 -5.24 -10.67
CA ASN A 102 -14.83 -5.75 -9.89
C ASN A 102 -16.10 -4.95 -10.13
N ASP A 103 -17.25 -5.60 -9.90
CA ASP A 103 -18.54 -4.93 -9.89
C ASP A 103 -18.70 -4.02 -8.67
N GLY A 104 -19.44 -2.94 -8.84
CA GLY A 104 -19.69 -1.97 -7.78
C GLY A 104 -19.72 -0.56 -8.34
N GLU A 105 -20.51 0.31 -7.73
CA GLU A 105 -20.66 1.69 -8.21
C GLU A 105 -19.31 2.43 -8.21
N ARG A 106 -18.49 2.22 -7.16
CA ARG A 106 -17.15 2.79 -7.05
C ARG A 106 -16.23 2.32 -8.18
N TYR A 107 -16.13 1.01 -8.39
CA TYR A 107 -15.20 0.44 -9.36
C TYR A 107 -15.60 0.77 -10.81
N ARG A 108 -16.90 0.75 -11.11
CA ARG A 108 -17.41 1.24 -12.40
C ARG A 108 -17.05 2.70 -12.63
N TRP A 109 -17.24 3.55 -11.62
CA TRP A 109 -16.86 4.96 -11.72
C TRP A 109 -15.35 5.13 -11.99
N VAL A 110 -14.49 4.38 -11.29
CA VAL A 110 -13.02 4.44 -11.51
C VAL A 110 -12.67 3.99 -12.93
N ARG A 111 -13.23 2.86 -13.40
CA ARG A 111 -13.03 2.38 -14.77
C ARG A 111 -13.46 3.42 -15.80
N ASP A 112 -14.65 3.97 -15.66
CA ASP A 112 -15.21 4.91 -16.65
C ASP A 112 -14.45 6.25 -16.65
N LYS A 113 -13.99 6.71 -15.48
CA LYS A 113 -13.25 7.97 -15.34
C LYS A 113 -11.81 7.89 -15.85
N PHE A 114 -11.11 6.78 -15.59
CA PHE A 114 -9.66 6.66 -15.85
C PHE A 114 -9.31 5.73 -17.02
N GLY A 115 -10.28 4.99 -17.56
CA GLY A 115 -10.12 4.18 -18.78
C GLY A 115 -8.97 3.17 -18.66
N ALA A 116 -8.06 3.18 -19.64
CA ALA A 116 -6.92 2.27 -19.70
C ALA A 116 -6.04 2.32 -18.45
N LEU A 117 -5.94 3.48 -17.79
CA LEU A 117 -5.19 3.57 -16.54
C LEU A 117 -5.79 2.66 -15.46
N ALA A 118 -7.10 2.68 -15.25
CA ALA A 118 -7.73 1.79 -14.25
C ALA A 118 -7.52 0.32 -14.60
N GLN A 119 -7.64 -0.02 -15.88
CA GLN A 119 -7.47 -1.39 -16.39
C GLN A 119 -6.06 -1.93 -16.20
N GLU A 120 -5.04 -1.07 -16.26
CA GLU A 120 -3.64 -1.45 -16.12
C GLU A 120 -3.17 -1.50 -14.65
N GLN A 121 -4.02 -1.21 -13.67
CA GLN A 121 -3.63 -1.07 -12.25
C GLN A 121 -3.86 -2.36 -11.44
N LEU A 122 -3.60 -3.53 -12.04
CA LEU A 122 -3.51 -4.79 -11.30
C LEU A 122 -2.16 -4.87 -10.60
N THR A 123 -2.06 -4.19 -9.46
CA THR A 123 -0.88 -4.12 -8.62
C THR A 123 -1.26 -4.38 -7.17
N CYS A 124 -0.43 -5.14 -6.47
CA CYS A 124 -0.70 -5.65 -5.13
C CYS A 124 0.24 -5.00 -4.11
N GLY A 125 -0.31 -4.25 -3.15
CA GLY A 125 0.45 -3.53 -2.12
C GLY A 125 0.54 -4.23 -0.77
N CYS A 126 1.45 -3.70 0.06
CA CYS A 126 1.45 -3.86 1.51
C CYS A 126 1.30 -2.46 2.12
N HIS A 127 0.27 -2.23 2.93
CA HIS A 127 0.10 -0.97 3.65
C HIS A 127 0.38 -1.15 5.12
N VAL A 128 1.04 -0.16 5.72
CA VAL A 128 1.33 -0.16 7.15
C VAL A 128 0.63 1.02 7.80
N HIS A 129 -0.24 0.73 8.76
CA HIS A 129 -0.91 1.70 9.60
C HIS A 129 -0.19 1.81 10.94
N VAL A 130 0.12 3.03 11.37
CA VAL A 130 0.67 3.31 12.70
C VAL A 130 -0.23 4.32 13.39
N SER A 131 -0.69 4.01 14.61
CA SER A 131 -1.55 4.92 15.36
C SER A 131 -0.86 6.22 15.76
N VAL A 132 -1.61 7.32 15.70
CA VAL A 132 -1.17 8.66 16.10
C VAL A 132 -2.19 9.27 17.06
N ALA A 133 -1.71 10.15 17.93
CA ALA A 133 -2.56 10.74 18.98
C ALA A 133 -3.56 11.78 18.45
N SER A 134 -3.29 12.38 17.27
CA SER A 134 -4.13 13.39 16.64
C SER A 134 -3.72 13.63 15.18
N ASP A 135 -4.58 14.30 14.41
CA ASP A 135 -4.24 14.78 13.06
C ASP A 135 -3.05 15.75 13.08
N ALA A 136 -2.88 16.54 14.15
CA ALA A 136 -1.72 17.42 14.33
C ALA A 136 -0.41 16.65 14.40
N GLU A 137 -0.37 15.59 15.20
CA GLU A 137 0.77 14.67 15.23
C GLU A 137 0.94 13.98 13.87
N GLY A 138 -0.14 13.45 13.30
CA GLY A 138 -0.08 12.72 12.04
C GLY A 138 0.46 13.56 10.88
N VAL A 139 0.03 14.81 10.71
CA VAL A 139 0.58 15.70 9.67
C VAL A 139 2.03 16.04 9.94
N ALA A 140 2.40 16.31 11.20
CA ALA A 140 3.79 16.58 11.56
C ALA A 140 4.70 15.37 11.25
N VAL A 141 4.19 14.15 11.47
CA VAL A 141 4.87 12.92 11.08
C VAL A 141 5.00 12.81 9.57
N LEU A 142 3.89 12.96 8.82
CA LEU A 142 3.88 12.88 7.36
C LEU A 142 4.89 13.82 6.72
N ASP A 143 5.02 15.06 7.22
CA ASP A 143 5.96 16.05 6.69
C ASP A 143 7.43 15.63 6.84
N ARG A 144 7.75 14.84 7.88
CA ARG A 144 9.11 14.41 8.25
C ARG A 144 9.53 13.08 7.63
N ILE A 145 8.60 12.13 7.46
CA ILE A 145 8.95 10.78 6.98
C ILE A 145 9.20 10.71 5.47
N ARG A 146 8.88 11.76 4.69
CA ARG A 146 8.95 11.74 3.22
C ARG A 146 10.27 11.21 2.64
N PRO A 147 11.46 11.61 3.13
CA PRO A 147 12.74 11.09 2.64
C PRO A 147 13.00 9.61 2.96
N TRP A 148 12.26 9.05 3.91
CA TRP A 148 12.44 7.68 4.40
C TRP A 148 11.51 6.68 3.70
N LEU A 149 10.57 7.14 2.88
CA LEU A 149 9.67 6.27 2.13
C LEU A 149 10.38 5.49 0.99
N PRO A 150 11.35 6.05 0.24
CA PRO A 150 12.06 5.29 -0.79
C PRO A 150 12.82 4.06 -0.26
N PRO A 151 13.55 4.11 0.88
CA PRO A 151 14.10 2.90 1.50
C PRO A 151 13.05 1.82 1.84
N ILE A 152 11.86 2.21 2.32
CA ILE A 152 10.76 1.26 2.59
C ILE A 152 10.32 0.56 1.30
N LEU A 153 10.18 1.32 0.21
CA LEU A 153 9.89 0.76 -1.12
C LEU A 153 10.98 -0.23 -1.55
N ALA A 154 12.26 0.15 -1.43
CA ALA A 154 13.39 -0.70 -1.82
C ALA A 154 13.40 -2.04 -1.07
N LEU A 155 13.14 -2.01 0.24
CA LEU A 155 13.07 -3.21 1.10
C LEU A 155 11.94 -4.18 0.69
N SER A 156 10.82 -3.64 0.18
CA SER A 156 9.65 -4.44 -0.22
C SER A 156 9.68 -4.96 -1.65
N ALA A 157 10.61 -4.49 -2.49
CA ALA A 157 10.63 -4.68 -3.93
C ALA A 157 10.36 -6.14 -4.33
N ASN A 158 9.21 -6.38 -4.97
CA ASN A 158 8.73 -7.73 -5.29
C ASN A 158 7.87 -7.75 -6.57
N SER A 159 8.26 -6.94 -7.56
CA SER A 159 7.57 -6.88 -8.85
C SER A 159 8.50 -6.67 -10.05
N PRO A 160 9.43 -7.60 -10.33
CA PRO A 160 10.36 -7.41 -11.45
C PRO A 160 9.75 -7.62 -12.84
N TYR A 161 8.62 -8.33 -12.93
CA TYR A 161 7.95 -8.66 -14.19
C TYR A 161 6.66 -7.87 -14.40
N TRP A 162 6.33 -7.62 -15.67
CA TRP A 162 5.06 -7.03 -16.10
C TRP A 162 4.62 -7.60 -17.44
N GLN A 163 3.40 -8.14 -17.51
CA GLN A 163 2.82 -8.66 -18.75
C GLN A 163 3.72 -9.70 -19.45
N GLY A 164 4.32 -10.62 -18.68
CA GLY A 164 5.19 -11.66 -19.23
C GLY A 164 6.64 -11.24 -19.52
N LYS A 165 7.03 -10.02 -19.16
CA LYS A 165 8.36 -9.47 -19.49
C LYS A 165 9.09 -8.97 -18.26
N ASP A 166 10.39 -9.25 -18.20
CA ASP A 166 11.30 -8.60 -17.26
C ASP A 166 11.32 -7.10 -17.57
N THR A 167 11.05 -6.29 -16.55
CA THR A 167 10.97 -4.83 -16.67
C THR A 167 12.30 -4.15 -16.36
N ALA A 168 13.25 -4.91 -15.81
CA ALA A 168 14.44 -4.43 -15.14
C ALA A 168 14.13 -3.45 -13.99
N TYR A 169 13.04 -3.62 -13.25
CA TYR A 169 12.81 -2.91 -11.97
C TYR A 169 12.81 -3.91 -10.82
N GLY A 170 13.15 -3.49 -9.61
CA GLY A 170 12.87 -4.27 -8.41
C GLY A 170 11.37 -4.18 -8.03
N SER A 171 10.81 -2.97 -8.13
CA SER A 171 9.38 -2.72 -7.98
C SER A 171 8.81 -2.04 -9.24
N HIS A 172 8.25 -2.84 -10.15
CA HIS A 172 7.48 -2.31 -11.27
C HIS A 172 6.10 -1.80 -10.82
N ARG A 173 5.53 -2.35 -9.73
CA ARG A 173 4.30 -1.84 -9.12
C ARG A 173 4.41 -0.34 -8.84
N ALA A 174 5.52 0.13 -8.26
CA ALA A 174 5.70 1.56 -8.01
C ALA A 174 5.65 2.42 -9.29
N ARG A 175 6.09 1.89 -10.43
CA ARG A 175 6.02 2.59 -11.73
C ARG A 175 4.60 2.67 -12.27
N VAL A 176 3.85 1.60 -12.14
CA VAL A 176 2.45 1.52 -12.59
C VAL A 176 1.55 2.37 -11.66
N TRP A 177 1.71 2.23 -10.35
CA TRP A 177 0.95 2.96 -9.33
C TRP A 177 1.08 4.48 -9.47
N ASN A 178 2.30 4.99 -9.71
CA ASN A 178 2.58 6.42 -9.86
C ASN A 178 1.93 7.09 -11.10
N ARG A 179 1.21 6.32 -11.92
CA ARG A 179 0.40 6.87 -13.02
C ARG A 179 -0.96 7.38 -12.54
N TRP A 180 -1.41 7.01 -11.34
CA TRP A 180 -2.58 7.62 -10.73
C TRP A 180 -2.33 9.12 -10.50
N PRO A 181 -3.28 10.02 -10.81
CA PRO A 181 -3.05 11.47 -10.74
C PRO A 181 -2.70 12.02 -9.35
N SER A 182 -3.07 11.29 -8.29
CA SER A 182 -2.84 11.66 -6.89
C SER A 182 -1.73 10.84 -6.22
N ALA A 183 -1.05 9.95 -6.96
CA ALA A 183 -0.02 9.08 -6.41
C ALA A 183 1.36 9.72 -6.35
N GLY A 184 2.16 9.29 -5.37
CA GLY A 184 3.56 9.66 -5.24
C GLY A 184 3.87 10.59 -4.07
N PRO A 185 5.06 11.23 -4.09
CA PRO A 185 5.50 12.14 -3.05
C PRO A 185 4.61 13.38 -2.93
N TYR A 186 4.55 13.92 -1.72
CA TYR A 186 3.71 15.07 -1.36
C TYR A 186 4.51 16.21 -0.72
N ASP A 187 4.02 17.43 -0.87
CA ASP A 187 4.63 18.62 -0.28
C ASP A 187 4.40 18.67 1.24
N ILE A 188 5.21 19.44 1.96
CA ILE A 188 4.97 19.74 3.38
C ILE A 188 3.62 20.43 3.52
N SER A 189 2.81 20.00 4.48
CA SER A 189 1.55 20.65 4.81
C SER A 189 1.70 21.66 5.94
N GLY A 190 2.55 21.37 6.93
CA GLY A 190 2.87 22.24 8.06
C GLY A 190 1.77 22.32 9.14
N SER A 191 0.51 22.02 8.80
CA SER A 191 -0.60 21.96 9.76
C SER A 191 -1.71 21.02 9.27
N PRO A 192 -2.54 20.47 10.20
CA PRO A 192 -3.76 19.73 9.85
C PRO A 192 -4.69 20.50 8.93
N GLN A 193 -4.86 21.81 9.18
CA GLN A 193 -5.76 22.66 8.41
C GLN A 193 -5.28 22.79 6.96
N ALA A 194 -3.97 22.95 6.75
CA ALA A 194 -3.39 23.01 5.42
C ALA A 194 -3.44 21.66 4.69
N TYR A 195 -3.19 20.55 5.40
CA TYR A 195 -3.36 19.20 4.85
C TYR A 195 -4.80 18.94 4.42
N GLU A 196 -5.77 19.25 5.28
CA GLU A 196 -7.18 19.07 5.00
C GLU A 196 -7.65 19.98 3.85
N ALA A 197 -7.19 21.24 3.82
CA ALA A 197 -7.46 22.15 2.72
C ALA A 197 -6.92 21.63 1.39
N ARG A 198 -5.71 21.05 1.38
CA ARG A 198 -5.13 20.40 0.19
C ARG A 198 -5.99 19.22 -0.25
N VAL A 199 -6.35 18.32 0.66
CA VAL A 199 -7.21 17.16 0.35
C VAL A 199 -8.56 17.62 -0.21
N ARG A 200 -9.19 18.61 0.42
CA ARG A 200 -10.45 19.20 -0.09
C ARG A 200 -10.29 19.81 -1.48
N ALA A 201 -9.21 20.55 -1.73
CA ALA A 201 -8.94 21.13 -3.05
C ALA A 201 -8.74 20.04 -4.11
N MET A 202 -7.99 18.97 -3.80
CA MET A 202 -7.77 17.85 -4.71
C MET A 202 -9.08 17.12 -5.05
N VAL A 203 -9.92 16.82 -4.05
CA VAL A 203 -11.24 16.22 -4.28
C VAL A 203 -12.15 17.19 -5.05
N GLY A 204 -12.11 18.48 -4.71
CA GLY A 204 -12.88 19.54 -5.37
C GLY A 204 -12.58 19.73 -6.87
N THR A 205 -11.46 19.20 -7.38
CA THR A 205 -11.19 19.18 -8.83
C THR A 205 -12.14 18.27 -9.62
N GLY A 206 -12.83 17.34 -8.94
CA GLY A 206 -13.65 16.31 -9.59
C GLY A 206 -12.85 15.25 -10.36
N VAL A 207 -11.51 15.26 -10.27
CA VAL A 207 -10.65 14.17 -10.76
C VAL A 207 -10.74 12.99 -9.82
N LEU A 208 -10.75 13.23 -8.51
CA LEU A 208 -10.87 12.21 -7.47
C LEU A 208 -12.32 12.10 -7.00
N ARG A 209 -12.81 10.87 -6.76
CA ARG A 209 -14.17 10.67 -6.24
C ARG A 209 -14.30 11.13 -4.79
N ASP A 210 -13.31 10.82 -3.96
CA ASP A 210 -13.31 11.05 -2.52
C ASP A 210 -11.90 10.99 -1.92
N LYS A 211 -11.82 11.18 -0.60
CA LYS A 211 -10.57 11.11 0.18
C LYS A 211 -9.87 9.75 0.08
N GLY A 212 -10.60 8.67 -0.22
CA GLY A 212 -10.01 7.34 -0.42
C GLY A 212 -9.11 7.26 -1.66
N MET A 213 -9.26 8.19 -2.60
CA MET A 213 -8.41 8.32 -3.78
C MET A 213 -7.23 9.28 -3.61
N ILE A 214 -6.91 9.70 -2.39
CA ILE A 214 -5.64 10.36 -2.08
C ILE A 214 -4.58 9.25 -1.96
N TYR A 215 -3.74 9.12 -2.99
CA TYR A 215 -2.79 8.02 -3.15
C TYR A 215 -1.34 8.42 -2.88
N PHE A 216 -1.13 9.44 -2.05
CA PHE A 216 0.19 9.82 -1.55
C PHE A 216 0.96 8.60 -1.02
N ASP A 217 2.29 8.64 -1.16
CA ASP A 217 3.21 7.60 -0.69
C ASP A 217 2.99 7.24 0.79
N ALA A 218 2.60 8.23 1.60
CA ALA A 218 2.00 8.05 2.91
C ALA A 218 0.89 9.10 3.13
N ARG A 219 -0.12 8.77 3.95
CA ARG A 219 -1.27 9.66 4.21
C ARG A 219 -1.81 9.53 5.63
N LEU A 220 -2.63 10.49 6.04
CA LEU A 220 -3.59 10.24 7.11
C LEU A 220 -4.66 9.29 6.57
N SER A 221 -4.87 8.16 7.25
CA SER A 221 -5.95 7.27 6.88
C SER A 221 -7.29 7.98 7.05
N HIS A 222 -8.19 7.80 6.09
CA HIS A 222 -9.54 8.36 6.17
C HIS A 222 -10.49 7.51 7.02
N ARG A 223 -10.07 6.30 7.42
CA ARG A 223 -10.86 5.33 8.18
C ARG A 223 -10.36 5.19 9.62
N TRP A 224 -9.05 5.27 9.81
CA TRP A 224 -8.39 5.00 11.09
C TRP A 224 -7.53 6.19 11.54
N PRO A 225 -7.39 6.46 12.86
CA PRO A 225 -6.52 7.53 13.39
C PRO A 225 -5.04 7.13 13.29
N THR A 226 -4.55 7.00 12.07
CA THR A 226 -3.24 6.41 11.74
C THR A 226 -2.55 7.19 10.63
N VAL A 227 -1.23 7.15 10.64
CA VAL A 227 -0.40 7.40 9.45
C VAL A 227 -0.28 6.07 8.71
N GLU A 228 -0.63 6.10 7.43
CA GLU A 228 -0.70 4.95 6.54
C GLU A 228 0.40 5.08 5.47
N THR A 229 1.38 4.17 5.51
CA THR A 229 2.46 4.08 4.52
C THR A 229 2.07 3.10 3.41
N ARG A 230 2.13 3.53 2.15
CA ARG A 230 1.54 2.81 1.00
C ARG A 230 2.51 2.49 -0.13
N VAL A 231 3.79 2.85 0.04
CA VAL A 231 4.81 2.63 -0.99
C VAL A 231 5.14 1.16 -1.21
N ALA A 232 4.98 0.32 -0.20
CA ALA A 232 5.48 -1.04 -0.23
C ALA A 232 4.70 -1.97 -1.18
N ASP A 233 5.45 -2.81 -1.88
CA ASP A 233 4.91 -3.96 -2.61
C ASP A 233 4.38 -5.00 -1.62
N VAL A 234 3.37 -5.80 -2.01
CA VAL A 234 3.02 -6.99 -1.23
C VAL A 234 4.26 -7.87 -1.11
N CYS A 235 4.57 -8.31 0.11
CA CYS A 235 5.88 -8.89 0.40
C CYS A 235 5.90 -10.39 0.14
N LEU A 236 6.90 -10.88 -0.60
CA LEU A 236 7.03 -12.32 -0.87
C LEU A 236 7.16 -13.14 0.43
N ASP A 237 8.11 -12.76 1.29
CA ASP A 237 8.34 -13.40 2.58
C ASP A 237 7.41 -12.82 3.65
N ALA A 238 6.74 -13.69 4.41
CA ALA A 238 5.84 -13.30 5.50
C ALA A 238 6.55 -12.61 6.68
N ARG A 239 7.89 -12.64 6.74
CA ARG A 239 8.70 -11.92 7.74
C ARG A 239 8.95 -10.46 7.37
N THR A 240 8.75 -10.08 6.11
CA THR A 240 9.01 -8.72 5.65
C THR A 240 7.94 -7.73 6.13
N PRO A 241 6.62 -8.01 6.11
CA PRO A 241 5.64 -7.05 6.61
C PRO A 241 5.82 -6.66 8.08
N PRO A 242 6.14 -7.57 9.03
CA PRO A 242 6.48 -7.19 10.41
C PRO A 242 7.71 -6.29 10.50
N LEU A 243 8.74 -6.54 9.67
CA LEU A 243 9.92 -5.68 9.57
C LEU A 243 9.52 -4.27 9.10
N LEU A 244 8.72 -4.17 8.03
CA LEU A 244 8.22 -2.89 7.52
C LEU A 244 7.35 -2.18 8.57
N ALA A 245 6.52 -2.92 9.31
CA ALA A 245 5.70 -2.40 10.40
C ALA A 245 6.56 -1.81 11.53
N ALA A 246 7.62 -2.52 11.94
CA ALA A 246 8.55 -2.04 12.95
C ALA A 246 9.28 -0.77 12.49
N LEU A 247 9.75 -0.73 11.23
CA LEU A 247 10.43 0.43 10.66
C LEU A 247 9.49 1.64 10.54
N CYS A 248 8.27 1.45 10.04
CA CYS A 248 7.27 2.52 9.95
C CYS A 248 6.90 3.05 11.34
N ARG A 249 6.74 2.17 12.33
CA ARG A 249 6.52 2.60 13.73
C ARG A 249 7.68 3.44 14.24
N ALA A 250 8.92 3.01 14.02
CA ALA A 250 10.09 3.75 14.44
C ALA A 250 10.20 5.12 13.75
N LEU A 251 9.84 5.21 12.46
CA LEU A 251 9.76 6.47 11.72
C LEU A 251 8.72 7.41 12.33
N VAL A 252 7.52 6.90 12.61
CA VAL A 252 6.42 7.67 13.23
C VAL A 252 6.80 8.12 14.65
N ASP A 253 7.35 7.23 15.48
CA ASP A 253 7.81 7.54 16.83
C ASP A 253 8.92 8.60 16.84
N THR A 254 9.83 8.54 15.86
CA THR A 254 10.94 9.49 15.73
C THR A 254 10.44 10.85 15.25
N ALA A 255 9.64 10.87 14.18
CA ALA A 255 9.08 12.10 13.62
C ALA A 255 8.15 12.82 14.62
N ALA A 256 7.38 12.08 15.42
CA ALA A 256 6.54 12.66 16.47
C ALA A 256 7.39 13.30 17.59
N ARG A 257 8.50 12.66 18.00
CA ARG A 257 9.44 13.24 18.98
C ARG A 257 10.14 14.48 18.43
N GLU A 258 10.58 14.45 17.18
CA GLU A 258 11.15 15.61 16.48
C GLU A 258 10.15 16.77 16.43
N ALA A 259 8.89 16.50 16.11
CA ALA A 259 7.84 17.52 16.11
C ALA A 259 7.62 18.14 17.49
N ALA A 260 7.53 17.33 18.55
CA ALA A 260 7.43 17.81 19.93
C ALA A 260 8.67 18.61 20.36
N GLY A 261 9.85 18.24 19.84
CA GLY A 261 11.11 18.95 20.01
C GLY A 261 11.28 20.18 19.10
N HIS A 262 10.26 20.55 18.32
CA HIS A 262 10.29 21.67 17.36
C HIS A 262 11.39 21.57 16.29
N VAL A 263 11.87 20.36 15.99
CA VAL A 263 12.80 20.10 14.88
C VAL A 263 12.03 20.23 13.57
N PRO A 264 12.36 21.14 12.66
CA PRO A 264 11.59 21.34 11.43
C PRO A 264 11.75 20.15 10.47
N PRO A 265 10.71 19.82 9.66
CA PRO A 265 10.86 18.85 8.58
C PRO A 265 11.87 19.34 7.55
N GLN A 266 12.63 18.42 6.96
CA GLN A 266 13.57 18.74 5.90
C GLN A 266 12.84 19.30 4.67
N GLN A 267 13.32 20.43 4.15
CA GLN A 267 12.76 21.12 2.99
C GLN A 267 13.20 20.48 1.67
N VAL A 268 12.88 19.20 1.49
CA VAL A 268 13.20 18.45 0.27
C VAL A 268 12.11 18.69 -0.78
N PRO A 269 12.46 19.17 -1.99
CA PRO A 269 11.51 19.29 -3.08
C PRO A 269 10.92 17.92 -3.46
N THR A 270 9.61 17.88 -3.74
CA THR A 270 8.94 16.66 -4.21
C THR A 270 9.53 16.09 -5.50
N ALA A 271 10.14 16.94 -6.33
CA ALA A 271 10.89 16.50 -7.50
C ALA A 271 12.08 15.59 -7.15
N VAL A 272 12.81 15.90 -6.07
CA VAL A 272 13.94 15.07 -5.58
C VAL A 272 13.42 13.78 -4.96
N LEU A 273 12.37 13.86 -4.13
CA LEU A 273 11.72 12.66 -3.56
C LEU A 273 11.24 11.70 -4.66
N ARG A 274 10.73 12.24 -5.78
CA ARG A 274 10.31 11.42 -6.92
C ARG A 274 11.49 10.70 -7.59
N LEU A 275 12.67 11.31 -7.64
CA LEU A 275 13.90 10.65 -8.12
C LEU A 275 14.36 9.56 -7.14
N ALA A 276 14.29 9.82 -5.83
CA ALA A 276 14.60 8.82 -4.80
C ALA A 276 13.68 7.60 -4.91
N SER A 277 12.36 7.81 -4.99
CA SER A 277 11.38 6.73 -5.17
C SER A 277 11.59 5.98 -6.50
N TRP A 278 11.98 6.68 -7.57
CA TRP A 278 12.30 6.04 -8.85
C TRP A 278 13.54 5.13 -8.73
N GLN A 279 14.60 5.60 -8.09
CA GLN A 279 15.84 4.85 -7.89
C GLN A 279 15.61 3.62 -7.01
N ALA A 280 14.84 3.78 -5.92
CA ALA A 280 14.40 2.67 -5.08
C ALA A 280 13.58 1.63 -5.84
N ALA A 281 12.63 2.07 -6.68
CA ALA A 281 11.87 1.16 -7.54
C ALA A 281 12.75 0.42 -8.56
N ARG A 282 13.77 1.10 -9.11
CA ARG A 282 14.64 0.56 -10.16
C ARG A 282 15.56 -0.53 -9.66
N SER A 283 16.21 -0.31 -8.53
CA SER A 283 17.31 -1.14 -8.05
C SER A 283 16.96 -1.99 -6.84
N GLY A 284 15.85 -1.72 -6.14
CA GLY A 284 15.58 -2.36 -4.85
C GLY A 284 16.77 -2.16 -3.90
N LEU A 285 17.25 -3.25 -3.31
CA LEU A 285 18.44 -3.26 -2.45
C LEU A 285 19.75 -3.56 -3.20
N ASP A 286 19.69 -3.84 -4.51
CA ASP A 286 20.85 -4.29 -5.30
C ASP A 286 21.65 -3.13 -5.93
N GLY A 287 21.32 -1.89 -5.60
CA GLY A 287 22.05 -0.71 -6.08
C GLY A 287 21.93 0.47 -5.13
N ASP A 288 22.55 1.58 -5.51
CA ASP A 288 22.57 2.78 -4.68
C ASP A 288 21.15 3.34 -4.50
N LEU A 289 20.89 3.89 -3.31
CA LEU A 289 19.69 4.64 -2.98
C LEU A 289 20.12 6.07 -2.61
N LEU A 290 19.23 7.05 -2.76
CA LEU A 290 19.53 8.38 -2.25
C LEU A 290 19.49 8.36 -0.72
N HIS A 291 20.56 8.85 -0.10
CA HIS A 291 20.65 9.02 1.35
C HIS A 291 19.50 9.90 1.84
N PRO A 292 18.69 9.48 2.84
CA PRO A 292 17.49 10.21 3.27
C PRO A 292 17.74 11.63 3.78
N LEU A 293 18.98 11.96 4.17
CA LEU A 293 19.34 13.29 4.67
C LEU A 293 20.06 14.13 3.61
N ASP A 294 20.93 13.53 2.81
CA ASP A 294 21.79 14.27 1.88
C ASP A 294 21.25 14.29 0.45
N HIS A 295 20.32 13.38 0.13
CA HIS A 295 19.67 13.25 -1.19
C HIS A 295 20.64 12.97 -2.34
N THR A 296 21.78 12.36 -2.00
CA THR A 296 22.79 11.86 -2.92
C THR A 296 22.92 10.35 -2.78
N PRO A 297 23.38 9.62 -3.82
CA PRO A 297 23.72 8.20 -3.70
C PRO A 297 24.68 7.91 -2.54
#